data_AF-A0A7W0WXU1-F1
#
_entry.id   AF-A0A7W0WXU1-F1
#
_cell.length_a   1.000
_cell.length_b   1.000
_cell.length_c   1.000
_cell.angle_alpha   90.00
_cell.angle_beta   90.00
_cell.angle_gamma   90.00
#
_symmetry.space_group_name_H-M   'P 1'
#
loop_
_entity.id
_entity.type
_entity.pdbx_description
1 polymer ?
#
loop_
_entity_poly.entity_id
_entity_poly.type
_entity_poly.pdbx_seq_one_letter_code
_entity_poly.pdbx_strand_id
1 'polypeptide(L)'
;FVEPGWGAMGPITSMLARVAPQLRGLRELAFTTSPRGETGTALLPSQIGELAPVCRAIPKLEVLEVAGGEFSTLRDIHVPSLKRLVLEGPRRVTLQVVGRLDLPSLEELEVYDGGWEAADIEELLGRSWPLRSLLLETPDRRELARLARLVPTSRLFERVRVFELRGAPLDQPTIDALLLHAPRLRQLEHFGIEPTSGIRRLADVLGHILVARRRR
;
A
#
# COMPACT_ATOMS: atom_id res chain seq x y z
N PHE A 1 17.00 -14.83 20.47
CA PHE A 1 17.04 -15.69 19.28
C PHE A 1 15.63 -16.15 19.02
N VAL A 2 15.03 -15.74 17.90
CA VAL A 2 13.71 -16.21 17.46
C VAL A 2 13.98 -17.34 16.46
N GLU A 3 13.36 -18.50 16.64
CA GLU A 3 13.52 -19.62 15.73
C GLU A 3 12.85 -19.32 14.37
N PRO A 4 13.48 -19.67 13.23
CA PRO A 4 12.85 -19.55 11.93
C PRO A 4 11.53 -20.35 11.91
N GLY A 5 10.40 -19.70 11.60
CA GLY A 5 9.10 -20.36 11.45
C GLY A 5 7.96 -19.84 12.32
N TRP A 6 8.11 -18.73 13.05
CA TRP A 6 7.01 -18.21 13.87
C TRP A 6 5.93 -17.52 13.02
N GLY A 7 4.76 -18.16 13.00
CA GLY A 7 3.52 -17.72 12.36
C GLY A 7 2.77 -18.92 11.76
N ALA A 8 1.45 -18.83 11.62
CA ALA A 8 0.64 -19.92 11.04
C ALA A 8 1.15 -20.32 9.63
N MET A 9 1.78 -19.38 8.93
CA MET A 9 2.34 -19.58 7.59
C MET A 9 3.85 -19.88 7.58
N GLY A 10 4.54 -19.90 8.72
CA GLY A 10 6.00 -20.11 8.80
C GLY A 10 6.51 -21.39 8.11
N PRO A 11 5.85 -22.55 8.29
CA PRO A 11 6.20 -23.76 7.53
C PRO A 11 6.01 -23.60 6.02
N ILE A 12 4.99 -22.87 5.59
CA ILE A 12 4.69 -22.63 4.18
C ILE A 12 5.72 -21.69 3.56
N THR A 13 6.06 -20.57 4.21
CA THR A 13 7.11 -19.66 3.72
C THR A 13 8.47 -20.36 3.67
N SER A 14 8.79 -21.19 4.66
CA SER A 14 10.02 -22.00 4.66
C SER A 14 10.05 -23.05 3.53
N MET A 15 8.92 -23.72 3.28
CA MET A 15 8.78 -24.64 2.15
C MET A 15 8.92 -23.89 0.82
N LEU A 16 8.26 -22.73 0.69
CA LEU A 16 8.29 -21.92 -0.53
C LEU A 16 9.72 -21.45 -0.84
N ALA A 17 10.46 -20.98 0.15
CA ALA A 17 11.87 -20.60 -0.01
C ALA A 17 12.74 -21.76 -0.51
N ARG A 18 12.44 -23.00 -0.08
CA ARG A 18 13.16 -24.21 -0.50
C ARG A 18 12.87 -24.62 -1.94
N VAL A 19 11.62 -24.49 -2.38
CA VAL A 19 11.20 -24.88 -3.75
C VAL A 19 11.35 -23.74 -4.75
N ALA A 20 11.49 -22.49 -4.30
CA ALA A 20 11.64 -21.30 -5.13
C ALA A 20 12.71 -21.40 -6.25
N PRO A 21 13.88 -22.05 -6.07
CA PRO A 21 14.84 -22.25 -7.16
C PRO A 21 14.28 -23.03 -8.38
N GLN A 22 13.22 -23.82 -8.17
CA GLN A 22 12.51 -24.57 -9.21
C GLN A 22 11.41 -23.70 -9.87
N LEU A 23 10.94 -22.67 -9.17
CA LEU A 23 9.91 -21.72 -9.61
C LEU A 23 10.52 -20.54 -10.42
N ARG A 24 11.39 -20.83 -11.39
CA ARG A 24 12.16 -19.81 -12.13
C ARG A 24 11.28 -18.78 -12.88
N GLY A 25 10.05 -19.16 -13.20
CA GLY A 25 9.05 -18.33 -13.84
C GLY A 25 8.20 -17.48 -12.90
N LEU A 26 8.30 -17.68 -11.57
CA LEU A 26 7.46 -16.96 -10.63
C LEU A 26 7.80 -15.47 -10.63
N ARG A 27 6.76 -14.63 -10.74
CA ARG A 27 6.83 -13.17 -10.75
C ARG A 27 5.88 -12.52 -9.75
N GLU A 28 4.87 -13.26 -9.30
CA GLU A 28 3.85 -12.75 -8.42
C GLU A 28 3.70 -13.68 -7.23
N LEU A 29 3.61 -13.10 -6.04
CA LEU A 29 3.42 -13.83 -4.81
C LEU A 29 2.44 -13.07 -3.91
N ALA A 30 1.38 -13.75 -3.52
CA ALA A 30 0.33 -13.19 -2.67
C ALA A 30 0.14 -14.05 -1.43
N PHE A 31 0.16 -13.41 -0.26
CA PHE A 31 -0.21 -13.99 1.03
C PHE A 31 -1.46 -13.28 1.54
N THR A 32 -2.63 -13.72 1.10
CA THR A 32 -3.92 -13.09 1.42
C THR A 32 -4.90 -14.12 1.99
N THR A 33 -5.86 -13.68 2.82
CA THR A 33 -6.87 -14.59 3.42
C THR A 33 -8.22 -14.60 2.73
N SER A 34 -8.49 -13.63 1.87
CA SER A 34 -9.73 -13.58 1.10
C SER A 34 -9.43 -13.22 -0.35
N PRO A 35 -10.05 -13.89 -1.33
CA PRO A 35 -10.13 -13.35 -2.67
C PRO A 35 -10.82 -11.98 -2.59
N ARG A 36 -10.25 -10.96 -3.26
CA ARG A 36 -10.77 -9.59 -3.30
C ARG A 36 -12.28 -9.60 -3.55
N GLY A 37 -13.09 -9.20 -2.57
CA GLY A 37 -14.56 -9.03 -2.72
C GLY A 37 -15.44 -9.85 -1.77
N GLU A 38 -14.89 -10.78 -0.98
CA GLU A 38 -15.68 -11.50 0.04
C GLU A 38 -15.55 -10.79 1.41
N THR A 39 -16.61 -10.09 1.82
CA THR A 39 -16.74 -9.38 3.11
C THR A 39 -16.90 -10.31 4.32
N GLY A 40 -16.43 -11.55 4.21
CA GLY A 40 -16.37 -12.47 5.34
C GLY A 40 -15.33 -12.01 6.35
N THR A 41 -15.68 -12.04 7.63
CA THR A 41 -14.80 -11.82 8.79
C THR A 41 -13.73 -12.92 8.91
N ALA A 42 -13.04 -13.25 7.83
CA ALA A 42 -11.89 -14.12 7.84
C ALA A 42 -10.82 -13.45 8.70
N LEU A 43 -10.47 -14.10 9.81
CA LEU A 43 -9.38 -13.65 10.66
C LEU A 43 -8.12 -13.63 9.80
N LEU A 44 -7.63 -12.44 9.48
CA LEU A 44 -6.34 -12.24 8.84
C LEU A 44 -5.29 -13.03 9.64
N PRO A 45 -4.34 -13.73 8.99
CA PRO A 45 -3.34 -14.51 9.69
C PRO A 45 -2.56 -13.52 10.53
N SER A 46 -2.54 -13.71 11.85
CA SER A 46 -1.85 -12.78 12.74
C SER A 46 -0.34 -12.73 12.45
N GLN A 47 0.21 -13.74 11.78
CA GLN A 47 1.64 -13.91 11.52
C GLN A 47 1.89 -14.72 10.22
N ILE A 48 2.43 -14.06 9.20
CA ILE A 48 2.81 -14.69 7.91
C ILE A 48 4.18 -15.40 8.00
N GLY A 49 4.97 -15.12 9.03
CA GLY A 49 6.33 -15.63 9.16
C GLY A 49 7.33 -14.87 8.29
N GLU A 50 8.54 -15.42 8.16
CA GLU A 50 9.66 -14.73 7.51
C GLU A 50 9.56 -14.72 5.98
N LEU A 51 9.47 -13.52 5.39
CA LEU A 51 9.40 -13.34 3.93
C LEU A 51 10.77 -13.14 3.27
N ALA A 52 11.77 -12.63 4.00
CA ALA A 52 13.11 -12.41 3.45
C ALA A 52 13.74 -13.65 2.79
N PRO A 53 13.65 -14.88 3.36
CA PRO A 53 14.15 -16.09 2.69
C PRO A 53 13.47 -16.36 1.34
N VAL A 54 12.14 -16.17 1.27
CA VAL A 54 11.34 -16.37 0.07
C VAL A 54 11.73 -15.34 -1.00
N CYS A 55 11.78 -14.07 -0.64
CA CYS A 55 12.16 -12.98 -1.53
C CYS A 55 13.57 -13.14 -2.10
N ARG A 56 14.54 -13.59 -1.27
CA ARG A 56 15.90 -13.88 -1.75
C ARG A 56 15.95 -15.04 -2.75
N ALA A 57 15.08 -16.05 -2.56
CA ALA A 57 15.02 -17.19 -3.46
C ALA A 57 14.29 -16.88 -4.78
N ILE A 58 13.55 -15.77 -4.85
CA ILE A 58 12.80 -15.32 -6.03
C ILE A 58 13.23 -13.90 -6.41
N PRO A 59 14.49 -13.68 -6.86
CA PRO A 59 15.02 -12.33 -7.11
C PRO A 59 14.32 -11.58 -8.25
N LYS A 60 13.55 -12.29 -9.09
CA LYS A 60 12.77 -11.73 -10.20
C LYS A 60 11.31 -11.42 -9.81
N LEU A 61 10.98 -11.42 -8.51
CA LEU A 61 9.63 -11.09 -8.05
C LEU A 61 9.26 -9.66 -8.47
N GLU A 62 8.12 -9.49 -9.13
CA GLU A 62 7.60 -8.22 -9.62
C GLU A 62 6.38 -7.75 -8.82
N VAL A 63 5.57 -8.67 -8.28
CA VAL A 63 4.40 -8.37 -7.45
C VAL A 63 4.49 -9.10 -6.12
N LEU A 64 4.33 -8.36 -5.02
CA LEU A 64 4.20 -8.90 -3.68
C LEU A 64 2.94 -8.34 -3.03
N GLU A 65 2.00 -9.21 -2.70
CA GLU A 65 0.80 -8.87 -1.95
C GLU A 65 0.83 -9.56 -0.59
N VAL A 66 0.56 -8.81 0.47
CA VAL A 66 0.67 -9.30 1.83
C VAL A 66 -0.48 -8.76 2.67
N ALA A 67 -1.30 -9.66 3.22
CA ALA A 67 -2.44 -9.32 4.07
C ALA A 67 -2.28 -9.86 5.49
N GLY A 68 -2.47 -8.97 6.46
CA GLY A 68 -2.51 -9.31 7.87
C GLY A 68 -1.14 -9.43 8.56
N GLY A 69 -1.09 -8.99 9.82
CA GLY A 69 -0.03 -9.36 10.76
C GLY A 69 1.11 -8.35 10.93
N GLU A 70 2.12 -8.77 11.70
CA GLU A 70 3.38 -8.05 11.86
C GLU A 70 4.33 -8.39 10.71
N PHE A 71 4.65 -7.38 9.91
CA PHE A 71 5.58 -7.52 8.79
C PHE A 71 7.00 -7.10 9.19
N SER A 72 7.37 -7.33 10.47
CA SER A 72 8.74 -7.16 10.95
C SER A 72 9.74 -7.99 10.14
N THR A 73 9.25 -8.99 9.43
CA THR A 73 9.97 -9.87 8.51
C THR A 73 10.31 -9.27 7.15
N LEU A 74 9.84 -8.04 6.85
CA LEU A 74 10.24 -7.33 5.63
C LEU A 74 11.61 -6.66 5.74
N ARG A 75 12.21 -6.54 6.94
CA ARG A 75 13.42 -5.73 7.21
C ARG A 75 14.61 -6.02 6.29
N ASP A 76 14.72 -7.26 5.79
CA ASP A 76 15.83 -7.71 4.96
C ASP A 76 15.39 -8.18 3.57
N ILE A 77 14.26 -7.67 3.08
CA ILE A 77 13.81 -7.95 1.72
C ILE A 77 14.62 -7.14 0.73
N HIS A 78 15.28 -7.87 -0.19
CA HIS A 78 15.95 -7.31 -1.36
C HIS A 78 15.35 -7.91 -2.64
N VAL A 79 14.41 -7.19 -3.23
CA VAL A 79 13.73 -7.55 -4.48
C VAL A 79 13.81 -6.38 -5.46
N PRO A 80 14.97 -6.19 -6.12
CA PRO A 80 15.18 -5.02 -6.98
C PRO A 80 14.23 -4.99 -8.17
N SER A 81 13.62 -6.12 -8.56
CA SER A 81 12.62 -6.21 -9.63
C SER A 81 11.18 -5.92 -9.18
N LEU A 82 10.94 -5.66 -7.89
CA LEU A 82 9.59 -5.46 -7.38
C LEU A 82 8.97 -4.17 -7.93
N LYS A 83 7.88 -4.32 -8.68
CA LYS A 83 7.12 -3.23 -9.30
C LYS A 83 5.87 -2.88 -8.50
N ARG A 84 5.22 -3.85 -7.88
CA ARG A 84 3.97 -3.65 -7.13
C ARG A 84 4.06 -4.26 -5.74
N LEU A 85 3.74 -3.45 -4.74
CA LEU A 85 3.63 -3.86 -3.34
C LEU A 85 2.24 -3.54 -2.82
N VAL A 86 1.56 -4.56 -2.31
CA VAL A 86 0.24 -4.43 -1.69
C VAL A 86 0.33 -4.86 -0.23
N LEU A 87 -0.11 -3.96 0.66
CA LEU A 87 -0.14 -4.18 2.10
C LEU A 87 -1.57 -4.02 2.61
N GLU A 88 -2.16 -5.13 3.01
CA GLU A 88 -3.50 -5.18 3.60
C GLU A 88 -3.38 -5.38 5.12
N GLY A 89 -4.02 -4.50 5.88
CA GLY A 89 -3.93 -4.48 7.34
C GLY A 89 -2.52 -4.31 7.93
N PRO A 90 -1.64 -3.45 7.41
CA PRO A 90 -0.32 -3.27 8.01
C PRO A 90 -0.41 -2.59 9.37
N ARG A 91 0.39 -3.10 10.31
CA ARG A 91 0.67 -2.41 11.57
C ARG A 91 1.64 -1.25 11.33
N ARG A 92 1.62 -0.27 12.24
CA ARG A 92 2.57 0.86 12.31
C ARG A 92 4.03 0.47 12.02
N VAL A 93 4.53 -0.56 12.72
CA VAL A 93 5.93 -1.00 12.60
C VAL A 93 6.26 -1.45 11.17
N THR A 94 5.29 -1.98 10.43
CA THR A 94 5.49 -2.38 9.05
C THR A 94 5.74 -1.18 8.15
N LEU A 95 4.92 -0.14 8.26
CA LEU A 95 5.01 1.00 7.35
C LEU A 95 6.35 1.71 7.51
N GLN A 96 6.87 1.77 8.74
CA GLN A 96 8.24 2.23 9.03
C GLN A 96 9.28 1.32 8.37
N VAL A 97 9.16 0.00 8.52
CA VAL A 97 10.09 -0.93 7.86
C VAL A 97 10.06 -0.76 6.34
N VAL A 98 8.88 -0.70 5.73
CA VAL A 98 8.69 -0.50 4.29
C VAL A 98 9.28 0.82 3.83
N GLY A 99 9.10 1.88 4.60
CA GLY A 99 9.73 3.19 4.37
C GLY A 99 11.26 3.15 4.37
N ARG A 100 11.90 2.08 4.85
CA ARG A 100 13.36 1.92 4.83
C ARG A 100 13.85 1.02 3.70
N LEU A 101 12.97 0.27 3.05
CA LEU A 101 13.36 -0.69 2.00
C LEU A 101 13.82 -0.01 0.73
N ASP A 102 14.93 -0.49 0.18
CA ASP A 102 15.38 -0.07 -1.14
C ASP A 102 14.62 -0.85 -2.22
N LEU A 103 13.65 -0.18 -2.85
CA LEU A 103 12.77 -0.74 -3.87
C LEU A 103 12.91 0.11 -5.16
N PRO A 104 14.05 0.01 -5.86
CA PRO A 104 14.41 0.93 -6.94
C PRO A 104 13.49 0.84 -8.17
N SER A 105 12.72 -0.25 -8.31
CA SER A 105 11.77 -0.46 -9.38
C SER A 105 10.30 -0.37 -8.95
N LEU A 106 10.00 0.10 -7.74
CA LEU A 106 8.62 0.16 -7.26
C LEU A 106 7.81 1.23 -8.00
N GLU A 107 6.79 0.78 -8.72
CA GLU A 107 5.90 1.60 -9.54
C GLU A 107 4.50 1.72 -8.90
N GLU A 108 4.07 0.75 -8.11
CA GLU A 108 2.74 0.71 -7.50
C GLU A 108 2.82 0.33 -6.01
N LEU A 109 2.12 1.12 -5.19
CA LEU A 109 1.99 0.90 -3.75
C LEU A 109 0.52 1.02 -3.35
N GLU A 110 -0.02 -0.04 -2.77
CA GLU A 110 -1.36 -0.07 -2.19
C GLU A 110 -1.26 -0.36 -0.68
N VAL A 111 -1.87 0.50 0.13
CA VAL A 111 -1.96 0.32 1.58
C VAL A 111 -3.42 0.46 2.00
N TYR A 112 -4.03 -0.62 2.49
CA TYR A 112 -5.43 -0.61 2.90
C TYR A 112 -5.71 -1.43 4.17
N ASP A 113 -6.91 -1.24 4.73
CA ASP A 113 -7.47 -1.98 5.87
C ASP A 113 -6.62 -2.03 7.15
N GLY A 114 -5.82 -1.00 7.43
CA GLY A 114 -4.97 -0.94 8.62
C GLY A 114 -5.39 0.11 9.66
N GLY A 115 -5.08 -0.17 10.93
CA GLY A 115 -5.19 0.78 12.05
C GLY A 115 -3.95 1.66 12.19
N TRP A 116 -3.42 2.16 11.07
CA TRP A 116 -2.25 3.05 11.04
C TRP A 116 -2.68 4.51 10.94
N GLU A 117 -1.83 5.41 11.41
CA GLU A 117 -2.02 6.85 11.36
C GLU A 117 -1.16 7.48 10.24
N ALA A 118 -1.47 8.69 9.81
CA ALA A 118 -0.69 9.42 8.81
C ALA A 118 0.78 9.60 9.23
N ALA A 119 1.05 9.68 10.53
CA ALA A 119 2.41 9.73 11.08
C ALA A 119 3.21 8.44 10.81
N ASP A 120 2.53 7.30 10.66
CA ASP A 120 3.18 6.00 10.47
C ASP A 120 3.75 5.81 9.06
N ILE A 121 3.27 6.59 8.08
CA ILE A 121 3.77 6.58 6.71
C ILE A 121 4.78 7.70 6.43
N GLU A 122 5.20 8.50 7.40
CA GLU A 122 6.12 9.62 7.16
C GLU A 122 7.43 9.18 6.49
N GLU A 123 8.02 8.08 6.96
CA GLU A 123 9.24 7.52 6.35
C GLU A 123 9.00 7.12 4.89
N LEU A 124 7.80 6.59 4.59
CA LEU A 124 7.37 6.19 3.25
C LEU A 124 7.19 7.42 2.34
N LEU A 125 6.62 8.51 2.86
CA LEU A 125 6.43 9.77 2.14
C LEU A 125 7.76 10.44 1.75
N GLY A 126 8.84 10.17 2.49
CA GLY A 126 10.19 10.66 2.20
C GLY A 126 10.91 9.94 1.05
N ARG A 127 10.34 8.85 0.51
CA ARG A 127 11.01 8.02 -0.51
C ARG A 127 10.94 8.64 -1.90
N SER A 128 11.89 8.24 -2.75
CA SER A 128 12.00 8.68 -4.15
C SER A 128 11.91 7.51 -5.13
N TRP A 129 11.09 6.51 -4.79
CA TRP A 129 10.81 5.40 -5.69
C TRP A 129 10.18 5.92 -7.00
N PRO A 130 10.30 5.19 -8.13
CA PRO A 130 9.68 5.57 -9.39
C PRO A 130 8.15 5.35 -9.39
N LEU A 131 7.49 5.67 -8.28
CA LEU A 131 6.09 5.36 -8.01
C LEU A 131 5.18 6.12 -8.99
N ARG A 132 4.34 5.39 -9.71
CA ARG A 132 3.32 5.88 -10.63
C ARG A 132 1.92 5.77 -10.05
N SER A 133 1.66 4.74 -9.25
CA SER A 133 0.37 4.49 -8.59
C SER A 133 0.51 4.44 -7.08
N LEU A 134 -0.31 5.22 -6.40
CA LEU A 134 -0.41 5.23 -4.94
C LEU A 134 -1.87 5.11 -4.52
N LEU A 135 -2.19 4.08 -3.74
CA LEU A 135 -3.47 3.93 -3.08
C LEU A 135 -3.27 3.90 -1.58
N LEU A 136 -3.98 4.78 -0.88
CA LEU A 136 -4.04 4.80 0.58
C LEU A 136 -5.50 4.71 1.02
N GLU A 137 -5.79 3.77 1.91
CA GLU A 137 -7.12 3.58 2.47
C GLU A 137 -7.07 3.63 4.00
N THR A 138 -7.89 4.50 4.59
CA THR A 138 -8.06 4.62 6.03
C THR A 138 -9.53 4.81 6.39
N PRO A 139 -10.07 4.08 7.37
CA PRO A 139 -11.44 4.28 7.85
C PRO A 139 -11.57 5.53 8.74
N ASP A 140 -10.47 6.15 9.18
CA ASP A 140 -10.48 7.34 10.02
C ASP A 140 -10.50 8.63 9.18
N ARG A 141 -11.57 9.43 9.32
CA ARG A 141 -11.72 10.72 8.62
C ARG A 141 -10.63 11.73 8.98
N ARG A 142 -10.16 11.75 10.23
CA ARG A 142 -9.10 12.67 10.68
C ARG A 142 -7.79 12.34 10.00
N GLU A 143 -7.48 11.05 9.88
CA GLU A 143 -6.31 10.58 9.15
C GLU A 143 -6.46 10.82 7.65
N LEU A 144 -7.65 10.61 7.08
CA LEU A 144 -7.93 10.95 5.68
C LEU A 144 -7.61 12.42 5.36
N ALA A 145 -8.06 13.36 6.20
CA ALA A 145 -7.76 14.78 6.05
C ALA A 145 -6.27 15.10 6.24
N ARG A 146 -5.56 14.39 7.12
CA ARG A 146 -4.11 14.53 7.30
C ARG A 146 -3.36 14.04 6.05
N LEU A 147 -3.72 12.87 5.53
CA LEU A 147 -3.16 12.30 4.31
C LEU A 147 -3.37 13.22 3.11
N ALA A 148 -4.58 13.78 2.95
CA ALA A 148 -4.90 14.75 1.91
C ALA A 148 -3.98 16.00 1.92
N ARG A 149 -3.46 16.39 3.09
CA ARG A 149 -2.47 17.48 3.22
C ARG A 149 -1.04 17.00 2.98
N LEU A 150 -0.66 15.89 3.58
CA LEU A 150 0.73 15.43 3.60
C LEU A 150 1.17 14.83 2.26
N VAL A 151 0.35 13.95 1.69
CA VAL A 151 0.72 13.14 0.51
C VAL A 151 1.09 14.01 -0.69
N PRO A 152 0.30 15.02 -1.10
CA PRO A 152 0.65 15.84 -2.27
C PRO A 152 1.94 16.64 -2.10
N THR A 153 2.39 16.90 -0.87
CA THR A 153 3.64 17.63 -0.60
C THR A 153 4.86 16.71 -0.52
N SER A 154 4.65 15.40 -0.52
CA SER A 154 5.71 14.44 -0.28
C SER A 154 6.62 14.22 -1.49
N ARG A 155 7.83 13.69 -1.22
CA ARG A 155 8.80 13.30 -2.24
C ARG A 155 8.30 12.09 -3.04
N LEU A 156 7.62 11.17 -2.35
CA LEU A 156 7.00 10.00 -2.97
C LEU A 156 6.02 10.41 -4.09
N PHE A 157 5.34 11.54 -3.91
CA PHE A 157 4.31 12.03 -4.82
C PHE A 157 4.86 12.77 -6.05
N GLU A 158 6.17 12.91 -6.23
CA GLU A 158 6.75 13.65 -7.36
C GLU A 158 6.45 13.01 -8.72
N ARG A 159 6.27 11.69 -8.76
CA ARG A 159 6.10 10.90 -9.99
C ARG A 159 4.74 10.22 -10.11
N VAL A 160 3.91 10.35 -9.09
CA VAL A 160 2.59 9.71 -9.03
C VAL A 160 1.71 10.29 -10.14
N ARG A 161 1.07 9.38 -10.89
CA ARG A 161 0.08 9.67 -11.95
C ARG A 161 -1.31 9.19 -11.57
N VAL A 162 -1.38 8.13 -10.79
CA VAL A 162 -2.62 7.56 -10.25
C VAL A 162 -2.57 7.70 -8.74
N PHE A 163 -3.44 8.52 -8.17
CA PHE A 163 -3.57 8.64 -6.72
C PHE A 163 -4.99 8.28 -6.30
N GLU A 164 -5.12 7.36 -5.36
CA GLU A 164 -6.39 6.99 -4.77
C GLU A 164 -6.37 7.16 -3.25
N LEU A 165 -7.40 7.80 -2.72
CA LEU A 165 -7.61 8.00 -1.30
C LEU A 165 -8.99 7.46 -0.90
N ARG A 166 -9.02 6.38 -0.11
CA ARG A 166 -10.25 5.60 0.18
C ARG A 166 -10.51 5.39 1.68
N GLY A 167 -11.65 4.77 1.99
CA GLY A 167 -12.00 4.24 3.31
C GLY A 167 -13.11 5.02 4.01
N ALA A 168 -12.82 6.26 4.39
CA ALA A 168 -13.79 7.12 5.07
C ALA A 168 -14.51 8.08 4.10
N PRO A 169 -15.77 8.46 4.37
CA PRO A 169 -16.43 9.51 3.61
C PRO A 169 -15.68 10.84 3.71
N LEU A 170 -15.51 11.55 2.58
CA LEU A 170 -14.92 12.88 2.56
C LEU A 170 -15.76 13.87 3.35
N ASP A 171 -15.12 14.55 4.29
CA ASP A 171 -15.67 15.70 4.97
C ASP A 171 -15.09 17.01 4.42
N GLN A 172 -15.61 18.13 4.92
CA GLN A 172 -15.19 19.46 4.48
C GLN A 172 -13.68 19.72 4.73
N PRO A 173 -13.10 19.38 5.90
CA PRO A 173 -11.65 19.42 6.11
C PRO A 173 -10.82 18.66 5.08
N THR A 174 -11.22 17.44 4.69
CA THR A 174 -10.49 16.68 3.65
C THR A 174 -10.60 17.37 2.28
N ILE A 175 -11.78 17.87 1.92
CA ILE A 175 -11.98 18.61 0.66
C ILE A 175 -11.10 19.84 0.60
N ASP A 176 -11.10 20.67 1.65
CA ASP A 176 -10.29 21.89 1.67
C ASP A 176 -8.79 21.56 1.62
N ALA A 177 -8.34 20.50 2.30
CA ALA A 177 -6.97 20.01 2.20
C ALA A 177 -6.57 19.64 0.78
N LEU A 178 -7.41 18.88 0.06
CA LEU A 178 -7.15 18.52 -1.34
C LEU A 178 -7.12 19.76 -2.24
N LEU A 179 -8.04 20.70 -2.02
CA LEU A 179 -8.12 21.94 -2.82
C LEU A 179 -6.89 22.83 -2.67
N LEU A 180 -6.23 22.85 -1.49
CA LEU A 180 -4.95 23.54 -1.31
C LEU A 180 -3.85 23.00 -2.24
N HIS A 181 -3.96 21.74 -2.66
CA HIS A 181 -3.01 21.08 -3.55
C HIS A 181 -3.54 20.87 -4.97
N ALA A 182 -4.64 21.53 -5.34
CA ALA A 182 -5.29 21.37 -6.64
C ALA A 182 -4.34 21.49 -7.86
N PRO A 183 -3.39 22.46 -7.92
CA PRO A 183 -2.47 22.54 -9.05
C PRO A 183 -1.63 21.27 -9.26
N ARG A 184 -1.24 20.60 -8.17
CA ARG A 184 -0.46 19.37 -8.23
C ARG A 184 -1.35 18.16 -8.51
N LEU A 185 -2.53 18.09 -7.90
CA LEU A 185 -3.50 17.03 -8.18
C LEU A 185 -3.96 17.04 -9.64
N ARG A 186 -4.08 18.21 -10.28
CA ARG A 186 -4.40 18.34 -11.72
C ARG A 186 -3.37 17.72 -12.67
N GLN A 187 -2.16 17.42 -12.19
CA GLN A 187 -1.10 16.76 -12.98
C GLN A 187 -1.23 15.23 -12.96
N LEU A 188 -2.15 14.70 -12.18
CA LEU A 188 -2.48 13.28 -12.17
C LEU A 188 -3.23 12.90 -13.44
N GLU A 189 -2.99 11.68 -13.92
CA GLU A 189 -3.82 11.05 -14.94
C GLU A 189 -5.13 10.54 -14.34
N HIS A 190 -5.08 10.14 -13.06
CA HIS A 190 -6.23 9.63 -12.33
C HIS A 190 -6.19 10.05 -10.86
N PHE A 191 -7.31 10.60 -10.38
CA PHE A 191 -7.54 10.82 -8.96
C PHE A 191 -8.82 10.11 -8.53
N GLY A 192 -8.66 9.08 -7.69
CA GLY A 192 -9.74 8.26 -7.17
C GLY A 192 -10.07 8.61 -5.73
N ILE A 193 -11.36 8.78 -5.44
CA ILE A 193 -11.89 8.97 -4.09
C ILE A 193 -13.22 8.22 -3.97
N GLU A 194 -13.61 7.90 -2.75
CA GLU A 194 -14.94 7.33 -2.52
C GLU A 194 -16.05 8.36 -2.81
N PRO A 195 -17.14 7.96 -3.48
CA PRO A 195 -18.24 8.86 -3.81
C PRO A 195 -18.91 9.39 -2.53
N THR A 196 -18.99 10.71 -2.38
CA THR A 196 -19.57 11.37 -1.20
C THR A 196 -20.21 12.71 -1.52
N SER A 197 -21.00 13.25 -0.57
CA SER A 197 -21.50 14.62 -0.61
C SER A 197 -20.32 15.59 -0.53
N GLY A 198 -20.04 16.32 -1.61
CA GLY A 198 -18.90 17.24 -1.71
C GLY A 198 -17.98 16.95 -2.91
N ILE A 199 -18.13 15.77 -3.52
CA ILE A 199 -17.36 15.39 -4.72
C ILE A 199 -17.52 16.37 -5.88
N ARG A 200 -18.68 17.04 -6.00
CA ARG A 200 -18.93 18.06 -7.03
C ARG A 200 -17.95 19.22 -6.96
N ARG A 201 -17.69 19.76 -5.76
CA ARG A 201 -16.74 20.87 -5.59
C ARG A 201 -15.31 20.46 -5.98
N LEU A 202 -14.91 19.23 -5.67
CA LEU A 202 -13.64 18.68 -6.15
C LEU A 202 -13.64 18.47 -7.66
N ALA A 203 -14.75 17.97 -8.23
CA ALA A 203 -14.90 17.76 -9.67
C ALA A 203 -14.81 19.08 -10.44
N ASP A 204 -15.43 20.15 -9.95
CA ASP A 204 -15.39 21.47 -10.59
C ASP A 204 -13.96 22.03 -10.66
N VAL A 205 -13.12 21.70 -9.67
CA VAL A 205 -11.74 22.19 -9.58
C VAL A 205 -10.76 21.27 -10.30
N LEU A 206 -10.89 19.94 -10.14
CA LEU A 206 -9.98 18.96 -10.69
C LEU A 206 -10.35 18.57 -12.13
N GLY A 207 -11.60 18.76 -12.53
CA GLY A 207 -12.11 18.42 -13.85
C GLY A 207 -12.20 16.91 -14.06
N HIS A 208 -11.82 16.47 -15.25
CA HIS A 208 -12.04 15.10 -15.76
C HIS A 208 -11.14 14.03 -15.12
N ILE A 209 -10.09 14.41 -14.38
CA ILE A 209 -9.19 13.43 -13.73
C ILE A 209 -9.86 12.73 -12.54
N LEU A 210 -10.98 13.27 -12.05
CA LEU A 210 -11.70 12.74 -10.91
C LEU A 210 -12.58 11.57 -11.34
N VAL A 211 -12.28 10.38 -10.84
CA VAL A 211 -13.10 9.18 -11.08
C VAL A 211 -13.72 8.72 -9.77
N ALA A 212 -15.04 8.85 -9.68
CA ALA A 212 -15.81 8.26 -8.61
C ALA A 212 -15.94 6.75 -8.86
N ARG A 213 -15.21 5.91 -8.10
CA ARG A 213 -15.40 4.45 -8.16
C ARG A 213 -16.64 4.05 -7.38
N ARG A 214 -17.57 3.32 -8.00
CA ARG A 214 -18.63 2.62 -7.27
C ARG A 214 -17.99 1.43 -6.56
N ARG A 215 -18.19 1.29 -5.24
CA ARG A 215 -17.85 0.04 -4.52
C ARG A 215 -18.56 -1.11 -5.24
N ARG A 216 -17.80 -2.14 -5.63
CA ARG A 216 -18.35 -3.39 -6.16
C ARG A 216 -18.66 -4.32 -5.01
#